data_AF-A0A7K5MWX4-F1
#
_entry.id   AF-A0A7K5MWX4-F1
#
_cell.length_a   1.000
_cell.length_b   1.000
_cell.length_c   1.000
_cell.angle_alpha   90.00
_cell.angle_beta   90.00
_cell.angle_gamma   90.00
#
_symmetry.space_group_name_H-M   'P 1'
#
loop_
_entity.id
_entity.type
_entity.pdbx_description
1 polymer ?
#
loop_
_entity_poly.entity_id
_entity_poly.type
_entity_poly.pdbx_seq_one_letter_code
_entity_poly.pdbx_strand_id
1 'polypeptide(L)' 'ECEKSFNQKSHLTVHMRTHTGQHPYRCEECGMSFSDRSNLNHHQRTHTRIRPYLCEECGKSFPRGSHLSQHQQRH' A
#
# COMPACT_ATOMS: atom_id res chain seq x y z
N GLU A 1 19.75 4.00 14.23
CA GLU A 1 18.48 4.65 14.62
C GLU A 1 18.20 5.79 13.64
N CYS A 2 16.94 6.06 13.25
CA CYS A 2 16.64 7.19 12.35
C CYS A 2 15.73 8.21 13.02
N GLU A 3 15.93 9.48 12.71
CA GLU A 3 15.20 10.63 13.29
C GLU A 3 13.82 10.82 12.63
N LYS A 4 12.96 9.80 12.66
CA LYS A 4 11.58 9.89 12.18
C LYS A 4 10.61 9.99 13.35
N SER A 5 9.83 11.08 13.37
CA SER A 5 8.77 11.31 14.34
C SER A 5 7.40 10.95 13.77
N PHE A 6 6.57 10.27 14.55
CA PHE A 6 5.22 9.85 14.16
C PHE A 6 4.18 10.40 15.13
N ASN A 7 3.07 10.91 14.60
CA ASN A 7 1.93 11.38 15.40
C ASN A 7 1.03 10.24 15.92
N GLN A 8 1.25 9.00 15.47
CA GLN A 8 0.50 7.81 15.87
C GLN A 8 1.44 6.66 16.23
N LYS A 9 1.17 5.99 17.35
CA LYS A 9 1.96 4.83 17.83
C LYS A 9 1.92 3.65 16.86
N SER A 10 0.80 3.44 16.16
CA SER A 10 0.65 2.41 15.12
C SER A 10 1.67 2.62 13.99
N HIS A 11 1.83 3.85 13.51
CA HIS A 11 2.80 4.19 12.47
C HIS A 11 4.24 4.00 12.94
N LEU A 12 4.56 4.41 14.17
CA LEU A 12 5.87 4.13 14.77
C LEU A 12 6.14 2.62 14.83
N THR A 13 5.17 1.82 15.27
CA THR A 13 5.32 0.36 15.37
C THR A 13 5.59 -0.28 14.01
N VAL A 14 4.84 0.12 12.98
CA VAL A 14 5.08 -0.34 11.60
C VAL A 14 6.44 0.13 11.09
N HIS A 15 6.84 1.36 11.40
CA HIS A 15 8.16 1.86 11.04
C HIS A 15 9.28 1.06 11.71
N MET A 16 9.16 0.71 12.98
CA MET A 16 10.19 -0.09 13.66
C MET A 16 10.40 -1.45 12.98
N ARG A 17 9.37 -2.01 12.33
CA ARG A 17 9.50 -3.24 11.53
C ARG A 17 10.46 -3.10 10.36
N THR A 18 10.70 -1.88 9.85
CA THR A 18 11.69 -1.65 8.78
C THR A 18 13.13 -1.78 9.30
N HIS A 19 13.37 -1.51 10.58
CA HIS A 19 14.69 -1.70 11.20
C HIS A 19 14.93 -3.17 11.54
N THR A 20 13.88 -3.90 11.95
CA THR A 20 13.98 -5.31 12.34
C THR A 20 13.80 -6.29 11.18
N GLY A 21 13.38 -5.83 10.00
CA GLY A 21 13.04 -6.69 8.86
C GLY A 21 11.77 -7.53 9.07
N GLN A 22 10.93 -7.16 10.04
CA GLN A 22 9.72 -7.92 10.33
C GLN A 22 8.63 -7.65 9.29
N HIS A 23 8.10 -8.74 8.73
CA HIS A 23 6.99 -8.71 7.79
C HIS A 23 5.92 -9.72 8.23
N PRO A 24 5.11 -9.39 9.26
CA PRO A 24 4.18 -10.34 9.86
C PRO A 24 2.98 -10.68 8.96
N TYR A 25 2.71 -9.90 7.92
CA TYR A 25 1.55 -10.11 7.06
C TYR A 25 1.95 -10.80 5.77
N ARG A 26 1.71 -12.10 5.68
CA ARG A 26 2.03 -12.92 4.51
C ARG A 26 0.83 -13.01 3.56
N CYS A 27 1.08 -12.88 2.26
CA CYS A 27 0.14 -13.23 1.21
C CYS A 27 0.11 -14.75 1.06
N GLU A 28 -1.07 -15.35 1.20
CA GLU A 28 -1.24 -16.80 1.08
C GLU A 28 -1.10 -17.30 -0.37
N GLU A 29 -1.35 -16.44 -1.36
CA GLU A 29 -1.32 -16.81 -2.77
C GLU A 29 0.11 -16.89 -3.34
N CYS A 30 0.99 -15.95 -2.99
CA CYS A 30 2.35 -15.88 -3.54
C CYS A 30 3.46 -15.95 -2.47
N GLY A 31 3.11 -15.99 -1.19
CA GLY A 31 4.06 -16.06 -0.07
C GLY A 31 4.79 -14.75 0.25
N MET A 32 4.54 -13.66 -0.48
CA MET A 32 5.15 -12.35 -0.18
C MET A 32 4.69 -11.82 1.17
N SER A 33 5.61 -11.26 1.96
CA SER A 33 5.31 -10.71 3.27
C SER A 33 5.43 -9.19 3.33
N PHE A 34 4.59 -8.55 4.15
CA PHE A 34 4.49 -7.10 4.29
C PHE A 34 4.60 -6.69 5.77
N SER A 35 5.15 -5.49 6.01
CA SER A 35 5.25 -4.90 7.36
C SER A 35 3.93 -4.31 7.87
N ASP A 36 2.97 -4.09 6.98
CA ASP A 36 1.65 -3.52 7.30
C ASP A 36 0.51 -4.27 6.59
N ARG A 37 -0.65 -4.34 7.25
CA ARG A 37 -1.86 -5.00 6.73
C ARG A 37 -2.44 -4.27 5.54
N SER A 38 -2.39 -2.94 5.51
CA SER A 38 -2.90 -2.13 4.39
C SER A 38 -2.11 -2.43 3.11
N ASN A 39 -0.80 -2.61 3.23
CA ASN A 39 0.07 -3.00 2.11
C ASN A 39 -0.26 -4.40 1.59
N LEU A 40 -0.52 -5.37 2.48
CA LEU A 40 -0.99 -6.70 2.07
C LEU A 40 -2.34 -6.63 1.34
N ASN A 41 -3.31 -5.88 1.86
CA ASN A 41 -4.63 -5.74 1.22
C ASN A 41 -4.50 -5.12 -0.19
N HIS A 42 -3.69 -4.08 -0.32
CA HIS A 42 -3.40 -3.49 -1.62
C HIS A 42 -2.72 -4.49 -2.57
N HIS A 43 -1.73 -5.23 -2.07
CA HIS A 43 -1.07 -6.28 -2.84
C HIS A 43 -2.06 -7.34 -3.32
N GLN A 44 -3.00 -7.80 -2.51
CA GLN A 44 -3.99 -8.80 -2.92
C GLN A 44 -4.83 -8.36 -4.13
N ARG A 45 -4.99 -7.04 -4.37
CA ARG A 45 -5.66 -6.51 -5.57
C ARG A 45 -4.90 -6.80 -6.86
N THR A 46 -3.59 -7.08 -6.80
CA THR A 46 -2.82 -7.44 -7.99
C THR A 46 -3.18 -8.82 -8.50
N HIS A 47 -3.58 -9.73 -7.62
CA HIS A 47 -4.00 -11.08 -7.98
C HIS A 47 -5.40 -11.09 -8.58
N THR A 48 -6.32 -10.33 -7.98
CA THR A 48 -7.71 -10.24 -8.46
C THR A 48 -7.89 -9.31 -9.66
N ARG A 49 -6.86 -8.54 -10.03
CA ARG A 49 -6.90 -7.48 -11.06
C ARG A 49 -7.98 -6.41 -10.78
N ILE A 50 -8.45 -6.30 -9.55
CA ILE A 50 -9.46 -5.32 -9.16
C ILE A 50 -8.83 -3.91 -9.16
N ARG A 51 -9.46 -2.99 -9.87
CA ARG A 51 -9.06 -1.58 -9.98
C ARG A 51 -10.23 -0.68 -9.62
N PRO A 52 -10.47 -0.41 -8.33
CA PRO A 52 -11.71 0.24 -7.88
C PRO A 52 -11.72 1.75 -8.13
N TYR A 53 -10.59 2.35 -8.51
CA TYR A 53 -10.46 3.79 -8.69
C TYR A 53 -10.52 4.12 -10.18
N LEU A 54 -11.60 4.74 -10.63
CA LEU A 54 -11.82 5.12 -12.03
C LEU A 54 -11.49 6.61 -12.24
N CYS A 55 -10.78 6.92 -13.31
CA CYS A 55 -10.67 8.28 -13.83
C CYS A 55 -11.90 8.58 -14.67
N GLU A 56 -12.73 9.53 -14.25
CA GLU A 56 -13.95 9.92 -14.97
C GLU A 56 -13.66 10.64 -16.29
N GLU A 57 -12.51 11.29 -16.41
CA GLU A 57 -12.13 12.03 -17.63
C GLU A 57 -11.75 11.10 -18.79
N CYS A 58 -10.96 10.04 -18.54
CA CYS A 58 -10.46 9.15 -19.59
C CYS A 58 -10.83 7.68 -19.42
N GLY A 59 -11.61 7.32 -18.40
CA GLY A 59 -12.07 5.95 -18.14
C GLY A 59 -10.98 4.98 -17.65
N LYS A 60 -9.75 5.43 -17.41
CA LYS A 60 -8.68 4.56 -16.90
C LYS A 60 -8.91 4.18 -15.44
N SER A 61 -8.75 2.90 -15.12
CA SER A 61 -8.90 2.40 -13.75
C SER A 61 -7.55 2.09 -13.09
N PHE A 62 -7.47 2.27 -11.77
CA PHE A 62 -6.26 2.14 -10.96
C PHE A 62 -6.52 1.28 -9.72
N PRO A 63 -5.50 0.57 -9.21
CA PRO A 63 -5.65 -0.26 -8.01
C PRO A 63 -5.49 0.54 -6.70
N ARG A 64 -4.95 1.78 -6.76
CA ARG A 64 -4.78 2.72 -5.64
C ARG A 64 -5.34 4.09 -5.97
N GLY A 65 -5.95 4.74 -4.97
CA GLY A 65 -6.41 6.12 -5.08
C GLY A 65 -5.27 7.10 -5.28
N SER A 66 -4.10 6.87 -4.67
CA SER A 66 -2.91 7.70 -4.91
C SER A 66 -2.41 7.65 -6.35
N HIS A 67 -2.54 6.50 -7.02
CA HIS A 67 -2.21 6.39 -8.44
C HIS A 67 -3.21 7.14 -9.32
N LEU A 68 -4.51 7.05 -9.01
CA LEU A 68 -5.53 7.84 -9.69
C LEU A 68 -5.28 9.35 -9.48
N SER A 69 -5.01 9.78 -8.26
CA SER A 69 -4.74 11.19 -7.94
C SER A 69 -3.52 11.72 -8.70
N GLN A 70 -2.41 10.98 -8.73
CA GLN A 70 -1.24 11.35 -9.53
C GLN A 70 -1.55 11.39 -11.03
N HIS A 71 -2.37 10.47 -11.52
CA HIS A 71 -2.80 10.46 -12.91
C HIS A 71 -3.66 11.68 -13.25
N GLN A 72 -4.60 12.05 -12.38
CA GLN A 72 -5.46 13.24 -12.52
C GLN A 72 -4.68 14.54 -12.50
N GLN A 73 -3.59 14.63 -11.74
CA GLN A 73 -2.71 15.81 -11.75
C GLN A 73 -1.96 16.02 -13.08
N ARG A 74 -1.94 15.01 -13.95
CA ARG A 74 -1.21 15.03 -15.22
C ARG A 74 -2.14 15.01 -16.44
N HIS A 75 -3.44 15.08 -16.20
CA HIS A 75 -4.41 15.51 -17.21
C HIS A 75 -4.20 17.01 -17.47
#